data_AF-A0A9P9ATA1-F1
#
_entry.id   AF-A0A9P9ATA1-F1
#
_cell.length_a   1.000
_cell.length_b   1.000
_cell.length_c   1.000
_cell.angle_alpha   90.00
_cell.angle_beta   90.00
_cell.angle_gamma   90.00
#
_symmetry.space_group_name_H-M   'P 1'
#
loop_
_entity.id
_entity.type
_entity.pdbx_description
1 polymer ?
#
loop_
_entity_poly.entity_id
_entity_poly.type
_entity_poly.pdbx_seq_one_letter_code
_entity_poly.pdbx_strand_id
1 'polypeptide(L)'
;MPSIAGLSGLARRLLHGSGPRPHYHSSHLRRFPVLITAAVVFVMALFYLLLSLAPCMVWGVCYHGYQSAFSFDAGLAHHPNWMAALPDDVLLSDLSIPGTHDTMTYDIGSERLQCQNWNLSMQLDAGLRYFDIRARLQDNELQIYHANGYTGFSFTNVLLAMFEFLDANPSEAIIMRLKQEGPPIGGKNTITFEDAFNKYRQKDPLTSSGAVDHLYLYNRTSPLPTLGDLRSRIFLLQQFPEEHGPYGLEWEGKQMALEDYWIIPDIYHLSDKWTAIRDALELAATAAQDNELLYLAHVSASVGVLPIEAAAGPLNRTMAGMNDMTGQWIEDFEENPDTTRTGVVILDFPGQRLINAILRWNEPLKHKARRSTSRTYWWSWTVDYPSKCW
;
A
#
# COMPACT_ATOMS: atom_id res chain seq x y z
N MET A 1 -62.09 -48.76 -47.47
CA MET A 1 -63.15 -48.61 -48.49
C MET A 1 -62.96 -47.25 -49.16
N PRO A 2 -63.17 -47.13 -50.48
CA PRO A 2 -62.05 -47.03 -51.43
C PRO A 2 -62.06 -45.73 -52.27
N SER A 3 -61.06 -45.65 -53.17
CA SER A 3 -61.22 -45.16 -54.57
C SER A 3 -61.29 -43.64 -54.80
N ILE A 4 -60.86 -43.04 -55.93
CA ILE A 4 -60.35 -43.49 -57.24
C ILE A 4 -59.87 -42.24 -58.01
N ALA A 5 -58.97 -42.47 -58.99
CA ALA A 5 -58.69 -41.74 -60.24
C ALA A 5 -58.51 -40.20 -60.22
N GLY A 6 -57.54 -39.62 -60.91
CA GLY A 6 -56.97 -40.00 -62.21
C GLY A 6 -57.62 -39.14 -63.30
N LEU A 7 -56.80 -38.44 -64.10
CA LEU A 7 -56.99 -38.28 -65.54
C LEU A 7 -55.85 -37.46 -66.17
N SER A 8 -55.45 -37.97 -67.31
CA SER A 8 -54.35 -37.61 -68.18
C SER A 8 -54.74 -36.57 -69.23
N GLY A 9 -53.75 -35.79 -69.67
CA GLY A 9 -53.53 -35.50 -71.10
C GLY A 9 -54.02 -34.15 -71.61
N LEU A 10 -53.11 -33.35 -72.17
CA LEU A 10 -53.01 -33.20 -73.63
C LEU A 10 -51.73 -32.42 -74.00
N ALA A 11 -51.09 -32.86 -75.08
CA ALA A 11 -49.93 -32.24 -75.69
C ALA A 11 -50.32 -31.46 -76.96
N ARG A 12 -49.60 -30.37 -77.26
CA ARG A 12 -49.13 -29.93 -78.61
C ARG A 12 -48.36 -28.61 -78.47
N ARG A 13 -47.07 -28.59 -78.89
CA ARG A 13 -46.51 -28.02 -80.15
C ARG A 13 -46.76 -26.50 -80.28
N LEU A 14 -45.85 -25.63 -80.70
CA LEU A 14 -44.46 -25.60 -81.18
C LEU A 14 -44.09 -24.09 -81.28
N LEU A 15 -42.79 -23.81 -81.45
CA LEU A 15 -42.19 -22.72 -82.24
C LEU A 15 -41.35 -21.65 -81.49
N HIS A 16 -40.28 -21.34 -82.20
CA HIS A 16 -39.11 -20.52 -81.94
C HIS A 16 -39.35 -19.11 -81.38
N GLY A 17 -38.38 -18.68 -80.57
CA GLY A 17 -38.10 -17.28 -80.29
C GLY A 17 -36.67 -17.13 -79.75
N SER A 18 -35.73 -16.82 -80.64
CA SER A 18 -34.37 -16.38 -80.30
C SER A 18 -34.41 -14.97 -79.72
N GLY A 19 -34.04 -14.82 -78.44
CA GLY A 19 -33.83 -13.55 -77.76
C GLY A 19 -32.52 -13.55 -76.96
N PRO A 20 -31.84 -12.40 -76.78
CA PRO A 20 -30.51 -12.34 -76.19
C PRO A 20 -30.53 -12.61 -74.68
N ARG A 21 -29.51 -13.33 -74.20
CA ARG A 21 -29.28 -13.59 -72.77
C ARG A 21 -28.98 -12.28 -72.03
N PRO A 22 -29.61 -11.99 -70.88
CA PRO A 22 -29.20 -10.85 -70.07
C PRO A 22 -27.88 -11.20 -69.34
N HIS A 23 -26.86 -10.36 -69.54
CA HIS A 23 -25.66 -10.35 -68.70
C HIS A 23 -26.06 -9.88 -67.30
N TYR A 24 -26.18 -10.82 -66.37
CA TYR A 24 -26.31 -10.50 -64.94
C TYR A 24 -24.92 -10.08 -64.43
N HIS A 25 -24.67 -8.77 -64.33
CA HIS A 25 -23.49 -8.26 -63.61
C HIS A 25 -23.60 -8.68 -62.14
N SER A 26 -22.81 -9.69 -61.72
CA SER A 26 -22.73 -10.13 -60.32
C SER A 26 -21.92 -9.14 -59.46
N SER A 27 -22.35 -7.89 -59.38
CA SER A 27 -21.73 -6.88 -58.50
C SER A 27 -22.04 -7.10 -57.02
N HIS A 28 -23.02 -7.97 -56.70
CA HIS A 28 -23.46 -8.22 -55.32
C HIS A 28 -22.55 -9.15 -54.51
N LEU A 29 -21.85 -10.11 -55.13
CA LEU A 29 -21.05 -11.12 -54.41
C LEU A 29 -19.70 -10.59 -53.89
N ARG A 30 -19.17 -9.50 -54.45
CA ARG A 30 -17.93 -8.86 -53.97
C ARG A 30 -18.14 -7.83 -52.86
N ARG A 31 -19.38 -7.38 -52.64
CA ARG A 31 -19.71 -6.35 -51.64
C ARG A 31 -19.96 -6.92 -50.24
N PHE A 32 -20.41 -8.17 -50.15
CA PHE A 32 -20.70 -8.85 -48.89
C PHE A 32 -19.50 -8.98 -47.94
N PRO A 33 -18.32 -9.47 -48.36
CA PRO A 33 -17.16 -9.56 -47.47
C PRO A 33 -16.63 -8.18 -47.07
N VAL A 34 -16.73 -7.17 -47.95
CA VAL A 34 -16.34 -5.78 -47.62
C VAL A 34 -17.25 -5.18 -46.56
N LEU A 35 -18.57 -5.43 -46.64
CA LEU A 35 -19.54 -4.97 -45.64
C LEU A 35 -19.34 -5.64 -44.28
N ILE A 36 -19.04 -6.94 -44.27
CA ILE A 36 -18.73 -7.67 -43.03
C ILE A 36 -17.45 -7.13 -42.40
N THR A 37 -16.37 -6.97 -43.18
CA THR A 37 -15.12 -6.42 -42.66
C THR A 37 -15.31 -4.99 -42.15
N ALA A 38 -16.05 -4.14 -42.85
CA ALA A 38 -16.37 -2.79 -42.41
C ALA A 38 -17.19 -2.79 -41.11
N ALA A 39 -18.16 -3.70 -40.97
CA ALA A 39 -18.94 -3.85 -39.74
C ALA A 39 -18.08 -4.34 -38.57
N VAL A 40 -17.17 -5.29 -38.79
CA VAL A 40 -16.22 -5.77 -37.77
C VAL A 40 -15.29 -4.65 -37.31
N VAL A 41 -14.71 -3.90 -38.25
CA VAL A 41 -13.85 -2.74 -37.92
C VAL A 41 -14.64 -1.66 -37.18
N PHE A 42 -15.88 -1.40 -37.57
CA PHE A 42 -16.74 -0.42 -36.89
C PHE A 42 -17.09 -0.86 -35.47
N VAL A 43 -17.45 -2.13 -35.25
CA VAL A 43 -17.71 -2.68 -33.91
C VAL A 43 -16.46 -2.66 -33.05
N MET A 44 -15.30 -3.03 -33.60
CA MET A 44 -14.01 -2.92 -32.92
C MET A 44 -13.70 -1.47 -32.53
N ALA A 45 -13.87 -0.52 -33.46
CA ALA A 45 -13.65 0.90 -33.19
C ALA A 45 -14.61 1.44 -32.13
N LEU A 46 -15.89 1.04 -32.17
CA LEU A 46 -16.88 1.39 -31.15
C LEU A 46 -16.52 0.79 -29.79
N PHE A 47 -16.03 -0.45 -29.76
CA PHE A 47 -15.58 -1.12 -28.54
C PHE A 47 -14.35 -0.41 -27.95
N TYR A 48 -13.33 -0.10 -28.76
CA TYR A 48 -12.18 0.69 -28.31
C TYR A 48 -12.57 2.10 -27.85
N LEU A 49 -13.50 2.75 -28.53
CA LEU A 49 -14.04 4.04 -28.10
C LEU A 49 -14.75 3.92 -26.75
N LEU A 50 -15.60 2.91 -26.55
CA LEU A 50 -16.26 2.65 -25.28
C LEU A 50 -15.26 2.34 -24.15
N LEU A 51 -14.22 1.55 -24.40
CA LEU A 51 -13.13 1.32 -23.45
C LEU A 51 -12.37 2.61 -23.11
N SER A 52 -12.15 3.49 -24.09
CA SER A 52 -11.48 4.79 -23.88
C SER A 52 -12.35 5.80 -23.11
N LEU A 53 -13.68 5.70 -23.25
CA LEU A 53 -14.65 6.56 -22.56
C LEU A 53 -14.98 6.06 -21.13
N ALA A 54 -14.59 4.84 -20.79
CA ALA A 54 -14.72 4.27 -19.45
C ALA A 54 -13.43 3.59 -18.97
N PRO A 55 -12.31 4.31 -18.80
CA PRO A 55 -11.05 3.72 -18.38
C PRO A 55 -11.17 2.95 -17.05
N CYS A 56 -12.04 3.44 -16.16
CA CYS A 56 -12.32 2.85 -14.85
C CYS A 56 -13.06 1.50 -14.90
N MET A 57 -13.60 1.09 -16.05
CA MET A 57 -14.18 -0.26 -16.23
C MET A 57 -13.13 -1.31 -16.67
N VAL A 58 -11.95 -0.87 -17.12
CA VAL A 58 -10.97 -1.73 -17.80
C VAL A 58 -9.70 -1.90 -16.99
N TRP A 59 -9.31 -0.85 -16.26
CA TRP A 59 -8.12 -0.83 -15.42
C TRP A 59 -8.60 -0.62 -13.99
N GLY A 60 -8.35 -1.58 -13.09
CA GLY A 60 -8.76 -1.58 -11.68
C GLY A 60 -8.08 -0.52 -10.80
N VAL A 61 -7.67 0.58 -11.43
CA VAL A 61 -6.72 1.58 -10.93
C VAL A 61 -7.39 2.97 -10.95
N CYS A 62 -8.67 3.03 -10.57
CA CYS A 62 -9.47 4.24 -10.60
C CYS A 62 -10.37 4.36 -9.37
N TYR A 63 -10.37 5.53 -8.74
CA TYR A 63 -11.20 5.84 -7.57
C TYR A 63 -11.67 7.29 -7.66
N HIS A 64 -12.99 7.53 -7.62
CA HIS A 64 -13.61 8.84 -7.84
C HIS A 64 -13.13 9.60 -9.10
N GLY A 65 -12.74 8.88 -10.16
CA GLY A 65 -12.24 9.46 -11.42
C GLY A 65 -10.73 9.74 -11.44
N TYR A 66 -10.05 9.65 -10.30
CA TYR A 66 -8.59 9.68 -10.21
C TYR A 66 -8.01 8.37 -10.74
N GLN A 67 -6.82 8.44 -11.35
CA GLN A 67 -6.11 7.29 -11.90
C GLN A 67 -4.63 7.39 -11.55
N SER A 68 -4.06 6.32 -11.01
CA SER A 68 -2.65 6.29 -10.58
C SER A 68 -2.16 4.85 -10.50
N ALA A 69 -1.08 4.51 -11.21
CA ALA A 69 -0.58 3.13 -11.34
C ALA A 69 -0.12 2.51 -10.00
N PHE A 70 -0.02 3.34 -8.97
CA PHE A 70 0.51 3.01 -7.65
C PHE A 70 -0.51 3.26 -6.51
N SER A 71 -1.77 3.57 -6.84
CA SER A 71 -2.81 3.92 -5.84
C SER A 71 -4.10 3.10 -5.97
N PHE A 72 -4.90 3.14 -4.90
CA PHE A 72 -6.30 2.69 -4.78
C PHE A 72 -6.58 1.19 -4.72
N ASP A 73 -5.71 0.33 -5.24
CA ASP A 73 -5.97 -1.10 -5.38
C ASP A 73 -5.22 -1.98 -4.37
N ALA A 74 -4.91 -1.47 -3.17
CA ALA A 74 -4.29 -2.27 -2.09
C ALA A 74 -5.04 -3.58 -1.80
N GLY A 75 -6.37 -3.61 -1.92
CA GLY A 75 -7.17 -4.84 -1.75
C GLY A 75 -6.89 -5.94 -2.78
N LEU A 76 -6.08 -5.69 -3.82
CA LEU A 76 -5.56 -6.71 -4.73
C LEU A 76 -4.21 -7.29 -4.28
N ALA A 77 -3.47 -6.62 -3.39
CA ALA A 77 -2.27 -7.18 -2.79
C ALA A 77 -2.65 -8.23 -1.72
N HIS A 78 -1.78 -9.23 -1.54
CA HIS A 78 -1.99 -10.28 -0.54
C HIS A 78 -0.64 -10.75 0.01
N HIS A 79 -0.26 -10.19 1.16
CA HIS A 79 0.99 -10.44 1.86
C HIS A 79 0.78 -10.49 3.39
N PRO A 80 -0.13 -11.34 3.91
CA PRO A 80 -0.47 -11.36 5.32
C PRO A 80 0.68 -11.84 6.22
N ASN A 81 1.70 -12.49 5.68
CA ASN A 81 2.79 -13.12 6.43
C ASN A 81 4.19 -12.92 5.79
N TRP A 82 4.43 -11.80 5.12
CA TRP A 82 5.68 -11.58 4.36
C TRP A 82 6.92 -11.55 5.26
N MET A 83 6.80 -11.14 6.52
CA MET A 83 7.93 -11.11 7.45
C MET A 83 8.38 -12.53 7.84
N ALA A 84 7.55 -13.58 7.67
CA ALA A 84 7.89 -14.97 8.00
C ALA A 84 9.17 -15.48 7.33
N ALA A 85 9.49 -14.96 6.15
CA ALA A 85 10.68 -15.34 5.40
C ALA A 85 11.98 -14.67 5.89
N LEU A 86 11.87 -13.65 6.75
CA LEU A 86 13.00 -12.89 7.27
C LEU A 86 13.57 -13.55 8.54
N PRO A 87 14.90 -13.55 8.73
CA PRO A 87 15.53 -13.96 9.99
C PRO A 87 15.14 -13.06 11.17
N ASP A 88 15.17 -13.62 12.38
CA ASP A 88 14.83 -12.88 13.60
C ASP A 88 15.87 -11.81 13.98
N ASP A 89 17.13 -11.94 13.54
CA ASP A 89 18.19 -10.96 13.78
C ASP A 89 18.17 -9.75 12.83
N VAL A 90 17.23 -9.70 11.88
CA VAL A 90 17.00 -8.51 11.06
C VAL A 90 16.60 -7.35 11.95
N LEU A 91 17.29 -6.22 11.81
CA LEU A 91 17.02 -5.01 12.59
C LEU A 91 15.75 -4.33 12.06
N LEU A 92 14.92 -3.78 12.96
CA LEU A 92 13.75 -2.98 12.54
C LEU A 92 14.17 -1.82 11.62
N SER A 93 15.31 -1.20 11.90
CA SER A 93 15.86 -0.08 11.11
C SER A 93 16.29 -0.47 9.69
N ASP A 94 16.49 -1.76 9.42
CA ASP A 94 16.93 -2.28 8.11
C ASP A 94 15.74 -2.61 7.19
N LEU A 95 14.51 -2.67 7.73
CA LEU A 95 13.33 -3.07 6.97
C LEU A 95 12.81 -1.96 6.06
N SER A 96 12.24 -2.38 4.93
CA SER A 96 11.43 -1.55 4.04
C SER A 96 9.96 -1.88 4.26
N ILE A 97 9.19 -0.95 4.82
CA ILE A 97 7.85 -1.22 5.34
C ILE A 97 6.84 -0.29 4.69
N PRO A 98 5.82 -0.80 3.98
CA PRO A 98 4.69 0.01 3.55
C PRO A 98 3.78 0.31 4.74
N GLY A 99 3.29 1.55 4.81
CA GLY A 99 2.36 2.01 5.84
C GLY A 99 1.32 2.98 5.33
N THR A 100 0.36 3.32 6.19
CA THR A 100 -0.73 4.25 5.89
C THR A 100 -0.76 5.46 6.80
N HIS A 101 -0.93 6.64 6.21
CA HIS A 101 -1.24 7.88 6.90
C HIS A 101 -2.75 7.94 7.23
N ASP A 102 -3.09 8.46 8.42
CA ASP A 102 -4.49 8.58 8.89
C ASP A 102 -5.32 7.31 8.60
N THR A 103 -4.80 6.18 9.06
CA THR A 103 -5.17 4.79 8.67
C THR A 103 -6.66 4.51 8.66
N MET A 104 -7.38 5.01 9.65
CA MET A 104 -8.80 4.69 9.90
C MET A 104 -9.77 5.63 9.18
N THR A 105 -9.31 6.42 8.22
CA THR A 105 -10.15 7.38 7.49
C THR A 105 -10.90 6.78 6.31
N TYR A 106 -10.86 5.46 6.10
CA TYR A 106 -11.40 4.83 4.89
C TYR A 106 -12.90 5.01 4.67
N ASP A 107 -13.68 5.18 5.74
CA ASP A 107 -15.14 5.38 5.71
C ASP A 107 -15.54 6.83 6.04
N ILE A 108 -14.59 7.77 6.11
CA ILE A 108 -14.91 9.17 6.37
C ILE A 108 -15.51 9.82 5.12
N GLY A 109 -16.69 10.44 5.24
CA GLY A 109 -17.38 11.05 4.11
C GLY A 109 -16.79 12.38 3.60
N SER A 110 -15.69 12.85 4.19
CA SER A 110 -15.05 14.12 3.81
C SER A 110 -13.82 13.86 2.95
N GLU A 111 -13.85 14.26 1.67
CA GLU A 111 -12.70 14.14 0.75
C GLU A 111 -11.45 14.88 1.25
N ARG A 112 -11.61 15.91 2.10
CA ARG A 112 -10.49 16.64 2.71
C ARG A 112 -9.80 15.87 3.85
N LEU A 113 -10.50 14.90 4.42
CA LEU A 113 -10.03 14.10 5.56
C LEU A 113 -9.85 12.62 5.21
N GLN A 114 -10.36 12.17 4.06
CA GLN A 114 -10.20 10.80 3.62
C GLN A 114 -8.79 10.61 3.07
N CYS A 115 -8.02 9.73 3.71
CA CYS A 115 -6.66 9.38 3.31
C CYS A 115 -6.56 7.94 2.82
N GLN A 116 -7.57 7.11 3.11
CA GLN A 116 -7.61 5.69 2.75
C GLN A 116 -8.93 5.35 2.06
N ASN A 117 -8.95 4.25 1.30
CA ASN A 117 -10.17 3.69 0.68
C ASN A 117 -10.39 2.20 1.01
N TRP A 118 -9.53 1.62 1.85
CA TRP A 118 -9.62 0.23 2.30
C TRP A 118 -9.60 0.16 3.82
N ASN A 119 -10.36 -0.77 4.40
CA ASN A 119 -10.41 -0.94 5.84
C ASN A 119 -9.10 -1.53 6.42
N LEU A 120 -8.91 -1.43 7.73
CA LEU A 120 -7.69 -1.90 8.40
C LEU A 120 -7.38 -3.38 8.14
N SER A 121 -8.38 -4.27 8.10
CA SER A 121 -8.16 -5.68 7.83
C SER A 121 -7.59 -5.93 6.42
N MET A 122 -8.08 -5.20 5.42
CA MET A 122 -7.57 -5.27 4.05
C MET A 122 -6.18 -4.66 3.93
N GLN A 123 -5.89 -3.58 4.68
CA GLN A 123 -4.55 -3.01 4.72
C GLN A 123 -3.53 -4.00 5.34
N LEU A 124 -3.89 -4.67 6.44
CA LEU A 124 -3.08 -5.71 7.06
C LEU A 124 -2.84 -6.89 6.10
N ASP A 125 -3.90 -7.40 5.46
CA ASP A 125 -3.81 -8.50 4.49
C ASP A 125 -2.96 -8.13 3.26
N ALA A 126 -3.03 -6.88 2.81
CA ALA A 126 -2.24 -6.36 1.70
C ALA A 126 -0.73 -6.33 1.99
N GLY A 127 -0.30 -6.37 3.26
CA GLY A 127 1.11 -6.35 3.66
C GLY A 127 1.57 -5.06 4.33
N LEU A 128 0.68 -4.09 4.55
CA LEU A 128 0.99 -2.88 5.31
C LEU A 128 1.28 -3.25 6.77
N ARG A 129 2.35 -2.68 7.34
CA ARG A 129 2.78 -2.96 8.73
C ARG A 129 3.09 -1.71 9.54
N TYR A 130 2.95 -0.52 8.96
CA TYR A 130 2.92 0.73 9.71
C TYR A 130 1.53 1.36 9.62
N PHE A 131 1.00 1.79 10.76
CA PHE A 131 -0.31 2.42 10.83
C PHE A 131 -0.25 3.70 11.68
N ASP A 132 -0.60 4.83 11.06
CA ASP A 132 -0.83 6.10 11.76
C ASP A 132 -2.23 6.11 12.37
N ILE A 133 -2.29 6.01 13.71
CA ILE A 133 -3.51 5.98 14.51
C ILE A 133 -3.60 7.27 15.33
N ARG A 134 -4.60 8.08 15.01
CA ARG A 134 -4.80 9.40 15.59
C ARG A 134 -6.04 9.41 16.47
N ALA A 135 -5.84 9.48 17.79
CA ALA A 135 -6.93 9.37 18.76
C ALA A 135 -7.18 10.69 19.50
N ARG A 136 -8.43 10.93 19.90
CA ARG A 136 -8.81 11.98 20.84
C ARG A 136 -9.49 11.36 22.04
N LEU A 137 -9.22 11.92 23.21
CA LEU A 137 -9.96 11.59 24.41
C LEU A 137 -11.37 12.19 24.32
N GLN A 138 -12.38 11.33 24.37
CA GLN A 138 -13.79 11.68 24.35
C GLN A 138 -14.53 10.91 25.44
N ASP A 139 -15.02 11.63 26.45
CA ASP A 139 -15.74 11.09 27.59
C ASP A 139 -15.06 9.86 28.22
N ASN A 140 -13.76 9.99 28.54
CA ASN A 140 -12.87 8.95 29.08
C ASN A 140 -12.54 7.76 28.16
N GLU A 141 -12.90 7.82 26.88
CA GLU A 141 -12.52 6.82 25.88
C GLU A 141 -11.67 7.43 24.77
N LEU A 142 -10.76 6.65 24.20
CA LEU A 142 -10.03 7.06 23.00
C LEU A 142 -10.84 6.72 21.74
N GLN A 143 -11.20 7.76 20.99
CA GLN A 143 -11.91 7.69 19.71
C GLN A 143 -10.99 8.16 18.58
N ILE A 144 -11.12 7.59 17.38
CA ILE A 144 -10.21 7.86 16.26
C ILE A 144 -10.71 9.03 15.40
N TYR A 145 -9.83 10.01 15.16
CA TYR A 145 -10.13 11.27 14.50
C TYR A 145 -9.06 11.62 13.47
N HIS A 146 -9.48 12.35 12.42
CA HIS A 146 -8.58 13.14 11.59
C HIS A 146 -9.01 14.61 11.72
N ALA A 147 -8.15 15.43 12.33
CA ALA A 147 -8.44 16.79 12.75
C ALA A 147 -9.73 16.89 13.60
N ASN A 148 -10.79 17.44 13.02
CA ASN A 148 -12.10 17.59 13.65
C ASN A 148 -13.12 16.51 13.22
N GLY A 149 -12.75 15.62 12.29
CA GLY A 149 -13.63 14.56 11.80
C GLY A 149 -13.48 13.28 12.59
N TYR A 150 -14.57 12.82 13.21
CA TYR A 150 -14.65 11.48 13.77
C TYR A 150 -14.68 10.46 12.63
N THR A 151 -13.84 9.43 12.73
CA THR A 151 -13.75 8.39 11.68
C THR A 151 -14.84 7.32 11.78
N GLY A 152 -15.58 7.26 12.89
CA GLY A 152 -16.51 6.17 13.17
C GLY A 152 -15.94 5.04 14.01
N PHE A 153 -14.64 5.08 14.35
CA PHE A 153 -13.93 4.00 15.04
C PHE A 153 -13.38 4.42 16.40
N SER A 154 -13.34 3.47 17.34
CA SER A 154 -12.66 3.64 18.62
C SER A 154 -11.26 3.02 18.61
N PHE A 155 -10.44 3.35 19.60
CA PHE A 155 -9.14 2.69 19.77
C PHE A 155 -9.29 1.20 20.09
N THR A 156 -10.39 0.77 20.74
CA THR A 156 -10.73 -0.66 20.89
C THR A 156 -10.84 -1.35 19.55
N ASN A 157 -11.51 -0.73 18.55
CA ASN A 157 -11.64 -1.35 17.22
C ASN A 157 -10.28 -1.57 16.57
N VAL A 158 -9.36 -0.60 16.71
CA VAL A 158 -7.99 -0.70 16.19
C VAL A 158 -7.23 -1.83 16.87
N LEU A 159 -7.19 -1.85 18.21
CA LEU A 159 -6.44 -2.85 18.97
C LEU A 159 -6.94 -4.27 18.69
N LEU A 160 -8.26 -4.50 18.72
CA LEU A 160 -8.81 -5.83 18.47
C LEU A 160 -8.49 -6.34 17.07
N ALA A 161 -8.56 -5.50 16.04
CA ALA A 161 -8.20 -5.89 14.67
C ALA A 161 -6.70 -6.22 14.53
N MET A 162 -5.83 -5.45 15.19
CA MET A 162 -4.39 -5.72 15.18
C MET A 162 -4.03 -6.99 15.97
N PHE A 163 -4.66 -7.24 17.12
CA PHE A 163 -4.45 -8.45 17.91
C PHE A 163 -4.90 -9.69 17.13
N GLU A 164 -6.12 -9.67 16.57
CA GLU A 164 -6.62 -10.78 15.75
C GLU A 164 -5.68 -11.10 14.58
N PHE A 165 -5.13 -10.06 13.93
CA PHE A 165 -4.17 -10.25 12.86
C PHE A 165 -2.85 -10.88 13.34
N LEU A 166 -2.29 -10.43 14.46
CA LEU A 166 -1.04 -10.96 15.01
C LEU A 166 -1.21 -12.38 15.57
N ASP A 167 -2.37 -12.71 16.12
CA ASP A 167 -2.74 -14.07 16.51
C ASP A 167 -2.78 -15.01 15.30
N ALA A 168 -3.36 -14.55 14.18
CA ALA A 168 -3.42 -15.31 12.93
C ALA A 168 -2.06 -15.38 12.21
N ASN A 169 -1.20 -14.38 12.40
CA ASN A 169 0.08 -14.23 11.70
C ASN A 169 1.22 -13.91 12.70
N PRO A 170 1.61 -14.85 13.59
CA PRO A 170 2.56 -14.59 14.67
C PRO A 170 3.99 -14.32 14.19
N SER A 171 4.27 -14.53 12.89
CA SER A 171 5.52 -14.09 12.28
C SER A 171 5.59 -12.57 12.07
N GLU A 172 4.47 -11.87 12.06
CA GLU A 172 4.45 -10.46 11.71
C GLU A 172 4.71 -9.56 12.91
N ALA A 173 5.15 -8.35 12.63
CA ALA A 173 5.26 -7.25 13.58
C ALA A 173 4.51 -6.05 13.03
N ILE A 174 3.84 -5.30 13.90
CA ILE A 174 3.16 -4.05 13.53
C ILE A 174 3.91 -2.87 14.15
N ILE A 175 4.08 -1.79 13.39
CA ILE A 175 4.45 -0.48 13.89
C ILE A 175 3.18 0.36 13.96
N MET A 176 2.84 0.89 15.14
CA MET A 176 1.69 1.76 15.31
C MET A 176 2.18 3.11 15.82
N ARG A 177 1.96 4.18 15.04
CA ARG A 177 2.03 5.53 15.59
C ARG A 177 0.72 5.79 16.33
N LEU A 178 0.79 6.15 17.61
CA LEU A 178 -0.36 6.61 18.37
C LEU A 178 -0.18 8.09 18.70
N LYS A 179 -1.02 8.93 18.08
CA LYS A 179 -1.04 10.37 18.27
C LYS A 179 -2.24 10.81 19.10
N GLN A 180 -2.02 11.70 20.06
CA GLN A 180 -3.11 12.52 20.61
C GLN A 180 -3.45 13.63 19.60
N GLU A 181 -4.50 13.41 18.82
CA GLU A 181 -4.85 14.23 17.65
C GLU A 181 -5.28 15.66 18.01
N GLY A 182 -5.78 15.86 19.21
CA GLY A 182 -6.19 17.17 19.70
C GLY A 182 -6.55 17.18 21.17
N PRO A 183 -7.00 18.32 21.69
CA PRO A 183 -7.45 18.43 23.07
C PRO A 183 -8.66 17.49 23.32
N PRO A 184 -8.88 17.04 24.57
CA PRO A 184 -10.05 16.26 24.93
C PRO A 184 -11.35 16.96 24.53
N ILE A 185 -12.35 16.16 24.17
CA ILE A 185 -13.69 16.61 23.77
C ILE A 185 -14.76 15.87 24.58
N GLY A 186 -15.97 16.40 24.61
CA GLY A 186 -17.03 15.87 25.48
C GLY A 186 -17.00 16.49 26.88
N GLY A 187 -18.03 16.18 27.67
CA GLY A 187 -18.29 16.82 28.96
C GLY A 187 -17.91 15.98 30.18
N LYS A 188 -17.44 14.75 29.98
CA LYS A 188 -17.25 13.75 31.06
C LYS A 188 -15.81 13.28 31.23
N ASN A 189 -14.83 14.01 30.67
CA ASN A 189 -13.43 13.66 30.84
C ASN A 189 -12.99 13.89 32.29
N THR A 190 -12.50 12.84 32.94
CA THR A 190 -11.93 12.83 34.28
C THR A 190 -10.54 12.22 34.34
N ILE A 191 -10.01 11.77 33.20
CA ILE A 191 -8.70 11.12 33.08
C ILE A 191 -7.90 11.78 31.96
N THR A 192 -6.59 11.56 31.93
CA THR A 192 -5.72 12.02 30.85
C THR A 192 -5.76 11.08 29.63
N PHE A 193 -5.15 11.49 28.52
CA PHE A 193 -4.98 10.60 27.36
C PHE A 193 -4.13 9.36 27.74
N GLU A 194 -3.06 9.56 28.51
CA GLU A 194 -2.20 8.47 29.01
C GLU A 194 -2.98 7.52 29.91
N ASP A 195 -3.81 8.02 30.83
CA ASP A 195 -4.67 7.18 31.67
C ASP A 195 -5.62 6.32 30.84
N ALA A 196 -6.22 6.89 29.79
CA ALA A 196 -7.09 6.17 28.88
C ALA A 196 -6.30 5.09 28.11
N PHE A 197 -5.11 5.40 27.60
CA PHE A 197 -4.21 4.42 26.98
C PHE A 197 -3.85 3.28 27.94
N ASN A 198 -3.47 3.60 29.19
CA ASN A 198 -3.15 2.63 30.22
C ASN A 198 -4.36 1.78 30.63
N LYS A 199 -5.58 2.36 30.63
CA LYS A 199 -6.82 1.60 30.81
C LYS A 199 -6.92 0.50 29.75
N TYR A 200 -6.74 0.79 28.47
CA TYR A 200 -6.79 -0.24 27.42
C TYR A 200 -5.72 -1.33 27.61
N ARG A 201 -4.52 -0.96 28.05
CA ARG A 201 -3.43 -1.93 28.24
C ARG A 201 -3.57 -2.80 29.49
N GLN A 202 -4.19 -2.30 30.56
CA GLN A 202 -4.09 -2.92 31.89
C GLN A 202 -5.43 -3.28 32.54
N LYS A 203 -6.53 -2.64 32.13
CA LYS A 203 -7.80 -2.68 32.88
C LYS A 203 -9.01 -3.02 32.03
N ASP A 204 -8.99 -2.67 30.75
CA ASP A 204 -10.11 -2.88 29.86
C ASP A 204 -10.33 -4.38 29.60
N PRO A 205 -11.54 -4.93 29.82
CA PRO A 205 -11.78 -6.36 29.72
C PRO A 205 -11.68 -6.90 28.28
N LEU A 206 -11.79 -6.05 27.26
CA LEU A 206 -11.70 -6.47 25.86
C LEU A 206 -10.26 -6.44 25.37
N THR A 207 -9.47 -5.43 25.77
CA THR A 207 -8.14 -5.21 25.18
C THR A 207 -6.98 -5.60 26.08
N SER A 208 -7.14 -5.65 27.40
CA SER A 208 -5.99 -5.82 28.31
C SER A 208 -5.23 -7.14 28.13
N SER A 209 -5.92 -8.26 27.88
CA SER A 209 -5.26 -9.56 27.63
C SER A 209 -4.40 -9.50 26.36
N GLY A 210 -5.00 -9.12 25.22
CA GLY A 210 -4.25 -8.98 23.96
C GLY A 210 -3.17 -7.91 24.04
N ALA A 211 -3.36 -6.86 24.84
CA ALA A 211 -2.34 -5.84 25.02
C ALA A 211 -1.11 -6.35 25.79
N VAL A 212 -1.27 -7.29 26.73
CA VAL A 212 -0.15 -7.99 27.39
C VAL A 212 0.61 -8.85 26.39
N ASP A 213 -0.11 -9.51 25.49
CA ASP A 213 0.46 -10.45 24.53
C ASP A 213 1.09 -9.76 23.31
N HIS A 214 0.59 -8.59 22.93
CA HIS A 214 0.99 -7.94 21.68
C HIS A 214 1.66 -6.57 21.86
N LEU A 215 1.42 -5.77 22.90
CA LEU A 215 2.13 -4.48 23.00
C LEU A 215 3.58 -4.69 23.43
N TYR A 216 4.52 -4.14 22.64
CA TYR A 216 5.93 -4.11 23.00
C TYR A 216 6.26 -2.77 23.68
N LEU A 217 6.48 -2.81 25.00
CA LEU A 217 6.87 -1.63 25.75
C LEU A 217 8.36 -1.34 25.53
N TYR A 218 8.66 -0.17 25.00
CA TYR A 218 10.03 0.20 24.62
C TYR A 218 10.63 1.26 25.54
N ASN A 219 11.88 1.04 25.92
CA ASN A 219 12.70 2.03 26.62
C ASN A 219 13.56 2.79 25.61
N ARG A 220 13.43 4.12 25.58
CA ARG A 220 14.10 5.02 24.62
C ARG A 220 15.63 5.09 24.77
N THR A 221 16.20 4.45 25.80
CA THR A 221 17.66 4.30 25.95
C THR A 221 18.18 2.98 25.37
N SER A 222 17.29 2.07 24.99
CA SER A 222 17.66 0.82 24.33
C SER A 222 17.94 1.05 22.85
N PRO A 223 18.72 0.15 22.20
CA PRO A 223 18.77 0.09 20.75
C PRO A 223 17.39 -0.22 20.16
N LEU A 224 17.16 0.16 18.91
CA LEU A 224 15.96 -0.28 18.18
C LEU A 224 15.90 -1.82 18.14
N PRO A 225 14.71 -2.41 18.31
CA PRO A 225 14.55 -3.86 18.42
C PRO A 225 14.83 -4.59 17.10
N THR A 226 15.10 -5.88 17.21
CA THR A 226 15.13 -6.79 16.06
C THR A 226 13.71 -7.20 15.66
N LEU A 227 13.55 -7.77 14.47
CA LEU A 227 12.29 -8.38 14.04
C LEU A 227 11.88 -9.53 14.97
N GLY A 228 12.84 -10.31 15.46
CA GLY A 228 12.63 -11.38 16.44
C GLY A 228 11.98 -10.88 17.72
N ASP A 229 12.46 -9.76 18.25
CA ASP A 229 11.88 -9.12 19.45
C ASP A 229 10.43 -8.66 19.23
N LEU A 230 10.08 -8.37 17.97
CA LEU A 230 8.78 -7.82 17.57
C LEU A 230 7.80 -8.84 16.97
N ARG A 231 8.17 -10.11 16.82
CA ARG A 231 7.26 -11.16 16.32
C ARG A 231 5.99 -11.23 17.18
N SER A 232 4.83 -11.16 16.54
CA SER A 232 3.52 -11.09 17.18
C SER A 232 3.35 -9.88 18.11
N ARG A 233 4.09 -8.78 17.87
CA ARG A 233 4.03 -7.57 18.68
C ARG A 233 3.73 -6.31 17.86
N ILE A 234 3.22 -5.31 18.58
CA ILE A 234 3.02 -3.93 18.15
C ILE A 234 4.12 -3.08 18.78
N PHE A 235 5.01 -2.54 17.95
CA PHE A 235 5.98 -1.53 18.31
C PHE A 235 5.34 -0.14 18.22
N LEU A 236 5.28 0.56 19.35
CA LEU A 236 4.62 1.86 19.45
C LEU A 236 5.57 3.00 19.06
N LEU A 237 5.14 3.88 18.15
CA LEU A 237 5.68 5.23 18.00
C LEU A 237 4.76 6.19 18.75
N GLN A 238 5.24 6.73 19.85
CA GLN A 238 4.46 7.49 20.81
C GLN A 238 4.45 8.98 20.45
N GLN A 239 3.25 9.53 20.22
CA GLN A 239 3.03 10.96 20.03
C GLN A 239 1.86 11.47 20.89
N PHE A 240 1.99 11.25 22.19
CA PHE A 240 1.10 11.81 23.20
C PHE A 240 1.91 12.08 24.47
N PRO A 241 1.50 13.04 25.32
CA PRO A 241 2.20 13.34 26.56
C PRO A 241 2.17 12.15 27.54
N GLU A 242 3.32 11.84 28.13
CA GLU A 242 3.46 10.85 29.21
C GLU A 242 3.95 11.46 30.52
N GLU A 243 3.45 10.92 31.63
CA GLU A 243 3.95 11.13 32.98
C GLU A 243 4.67 9.87 33.51
N HIS A 244 4.18 8.68 33.16
CA HIS A 244 4.67 7.39 33.70
C HIS A 244 5.38 6.50 32.67
N GLY A 245 5.49 6.97 31.42
CA GLY A 245 6.17 6.27 30.33
C GLY A 245 7.71 6.24 30.45
N PRO A 246 8.43 5.91 29.38
CA PRO A 246 7.96 5.75 28.00
C PRO A 246 7.24 4.41 27.75
N TYR A 247 6.38 4.39 26.72
CA TYR A 247 5.73 3.15 26.25
C TYR A 247 6.23 2.74 24.86
N GLY A 248 6.74 3.70 24.08
CA GLY A 248 7.19 3.53 22.72
C GLY A 248 8.35 4.46 22.35
N LEU A 249 8.82 4.30 21.12
CA LEU A 249 9.77 5.23 20.49
C LEU A 249 9.15 6.63 20.44
N GLU A 250 9.88 7.66 20.82
CA GLU A 250 9.39 9.04 20.75
C GLU A 250 9.24 9.49 19.30
N TRP A 251 8.05 9.98 18.94
CA TRP A 251 7.81 10.62 17.66
C TRP A 251 8.65 11.90 17.53
N GLU A 252 9.34 12.09 16.41
CA GLU A 252 10.32 13.18 16.22
C GLU A 252 11.47 13.17 17.25
N GLY A 253 11.69 12.02 17.90
CA GLY A 253 12.77 11.81 18.85
C GLY A 253 14.12 11.53 18.20
N LYS A 254 15.15 11.34 19.04
CA LYS A 254 16.55 11.18 18.61
C LYS A 254 16.85 9.93 17.78
N GLN A 255 15.99 8.91 17.87
CA GLN A 255 16.13 7.64 17.15
C GLN A 255 15.30 7.61 15.85
N MET A 256 14.91 8.78 15.33
CA MET A 256 14.03 8.90 14.18
C MET A 256 14.60 9.90 13.16
N ALA A 257 14.64 9.48 11.89
CA ALA A 257 14.75 10.37 10.74
C ALA A 257 13.37 10.46 10.09
N LEU A 258 12.72 11.62 10.21
CA LEU A 258 11.35 11.83 9.76
C LEU A 258 11.28 12.87 8.64
N GLU A 259 10.64 12.48 7.54
CA GLU A 259 10.01 13.43 6.63
C GLU A 259 8.52 13.55 6.99
N ASP A 260 8.07 14.80 7.14
CA ASP A 260 6.66 15.14 7.30
C ASP A 260 6.36 16.56 6.75
N TYR A 261 6.86 16.90 5.56
CA TYR A 261 6.53 18.16 4.89
C TYR A 261 5.17 18.04 4.20
N TRP A 262 4.07 18.26 4.92
CA TRP A 262 2.71 17.98 4.44
C TRP A 262 1.88 19.21 4.05
N ILE A 263 2.30 20.42 4.44
CA ILE A 263 1.58 21.67 4.14
C ILE A 263 1.96 22.14 2.73
N ILE A 264 1.09 21.88 1.77
CA ILE A 264 1.30 22.24 0.36
C ILE A 264 0.32 23.35 -0.01
N PRO A 265 0.77 24.59 -0.32
CA PRO A 265 -0.12 25.73 -0.53
C PRO A 265 -1.10 25.58 -1.70
N ASP A 266 -0.66 24.92 -2.77
CA ASP A 266 -1.46 24.60 -3.95
C ASP A 266 -0.78 23.48 -4.75
N ILE A 267 -1.47 22.99 -5.78
CA ILE A 267 -1.00 21.84 -6.57
C ILE A 267 0.40 22.05 -7.18
N TYR A 268 0.82 23.27 -7.54
CA TYR A 268 2.12 23.50 -8.17
C TYR A 268 3.30 23.33 -7.21
N HIS A 269 3.05 23.37 -5.91
CA HIS A 269 4.04 23.13 -4.86
C HIS A 269 4.19 21.65 -4.49
N LEU A 270 3.46 20.74 -5.16
CA LEU A 270 3.62 19.30 -4.93
C LEU A 270 5.02 18.80 -5.31
N SER A 271 5.76 19.53 -6.16
CA SER A 271 7.18 19.25 -6.43
C SER A 271 8.08 19.43 -5.19
N ASP A 272 7.70 20.32 -4.28
CA ASP A 272 8.45 20.55 -3.04
C ASP A 272 8.26 19.35 -2.11
N LYS A 273 7.02 18.82 -2.04
CA LYS A 273 6.74 17.54 -1.40
C LYS A 273 7.57 16.41 -1.98
N TRP A 274 7.60 16.29 -3.31
CA TRP A 274 8.41 15.26 -3.97
C TRP A 274 9.89 15.36 -3.61
N THR A 275 10.43 16.57 -3.57
CA THR A 275 11.83 16.80 -3.19
C THR A 275 12.09 16.28 -1.77
N ALA A 276 11.22 16.61 -0.82
CA ALA A 276 11.33 16.13 0.56
C ALA A 276 11.24 14.59 0.66
N ILE A 277 10.29 13.98 -0.06
CA ILE A 277 10.15 12.51 -0.12
C ILE A 277 11.42 11.87 -0.67
N ARG A 278 11.90 12.33 -1.84
CA ARG A 278 13.09 11.77 -2.48
C ARG A 278 14.31 11.87 -1.58
N ASP A 279 14.55 13.03 -0.97
CA ASP A 279 15.70 13.23 -0.10
C ASP A 279 15.64 12.31 1.13
N ALA A 280 14.44 12.03 1.67
CA ALA A 280 14.25 11.09 2.77
C ALA A 280 14.50 9.63 2.34
N LEU A 281 14.04 9.24 1.16
CA LEU A 281 14.28 7.91 0.59
C LEU A 281 15.77 7.68 0.28
N GLU A 282 16.45 8.67 -0.32
CA GLU A 282 17.88 8.63 -0.59
C GLU A 282 18.69 8.53 0.71
N LEU A 283 18.30 9.27 1.75
CA LEU A 283 18.90 9.18 3.07
C LEU A 283 18.75 7.77 3.66
N ALA A 284 17.54 7.20 3.66
CA ALA A 284 17.31 5.85 4.17
C ALA A 284 18.10 4.79 3.37
N ALA A 285 18.12 4.93 2.04
CA ALA A 285 18.76 3.99 1.13
C ALA A 285 20.28 3.92 1.27
N THR A 286 20.93 5.06 1.51
CA THR A 286 22.40 5.20 1.55
C THR A 286 22.99 5.29 2.96
N ALA A 287 22.16 5.47 3.99
CA ALA A 287 22.63 5.49 5.37
C ALA A 287 23.21 4.13 5.81
N ALA A 288 24.20 4.21 6.70
CA ALA A 288 24.76 3.03 7.35
C ALA A 288 23.68 2.18 8.04
N GLN A 289 23.90 0.87 8.07
CA GLN A 289 23.05 -0.11 8.76
C GLN A 289 23.57 -0.32 10.19
N ASP A 290 23.55 0.75 10.99
CA ASP A 290 24.13 0.81 12.35
C ASP A 290 23.09 0.73 13.48
N ASN A 291 21.79 0.64 13.13
CA ASN A 291 20.66 0.58 14.06
C ASN A 291 20.41 1.85 14.89
N GLU A 292 20.95 3.01 14.48
CA GLU A 292 20.80 4.26 15.22
C GLU A 292 19.43 4.93 14.99
N LEU A 293 18.92 4.89 13.76
CA LEU A 293 17.72 5.61 13.35
C LEU A 293 16.68 4.70 12.68
N LEU A 294 15.41 4.93 13.01
CA LEU A 294 14.27 4.49 12.22
C LEU A 294 13.95 5.58 11.19
N TYR A 295 13.90 5.22 9.91
CA TYR A 295 13.65 6.15 8.80
C TYR A 295 12.19 6.08 8.39
N LEU A 296 11.52 7.23 8.34
CA LEU A 296 10.12 7.33 7.95
C LEU A 296 9.93 8.47 6.94
N ALA A 297 9.17 8.21 5.89
CA ALA A 297 8.80 9.20 4.90
C ALA A 297 7.28 9.25 4.74
N HIS A 298 6.67 10.40 5.05
CA HIS A 298 5.28 10.65 4.67
C HIS A 298 5.23 11.00 3.18
N VAL A 299 4.49 10.23 2.42
CA VAL A 299 4.22 10.54 1.00
C VAL A 299 2.98 11.45 0.88
N SER A 300 2.13 11.43 1.90
CA SER A 300 0.90 12.23 2.03
C SER A 300 1.16 13.75 2.11
N ALA A 301 0.21 14.54 1.61
CA ALA A 301 0.19 16.00 1.71
C ALA A 301 -1.25 16.54 1.73
N SER A 302 -1.45 17.75 2.25
CA SER A 302 -2.77 18.38 2.34
C SER A 302 -2.72 19.92 2.34
N VAL A 303 -3.74 20.56 2.92
CA VAL A 303 -3.99 22.01 3.00
C VAL A 303 -4.47 22.63 1.68
N GLY A 304 -3.58 22.81 0.72
CA GLY A 304 -3.87 23.39 -0.60
C GLY A 304 -4.18 22.36 -1.67
N VAL A 305 -4.07 21.08 -1.34
CA VAL A 305 -4.42 19.92 -2.17
C VAL A 305 -5.27 18.96 -1.36
N LEU A 306 -6.14 18.18 -2.01
CA LEU A 306 -6.80 17.05 -1.36
C LEU A 306 -5.80 15.89 -1.17
N PRO A 307 -5.95 15.06 -0.12
CA PRO A 307 -5.12 13.86 0.05
C PRO A 307 -5.07 12.97 -1.21
N ILE A 308 -6.23 12.76 -1.87
CA ILE A 308 -6.31 12.00 -3.12
C ILE A 308 -5.57 12.67 -4.29
N GLU A 309 -5.56 14.00 -4.36
CA GLU A 309 -4.81 14.75 -5.37
C GLU A 309 -3.32 14.68 -5.12
N ALA A 310 -2.88 14.71 -3.86
CA ALA A 310 -1.49 14.51 -3.50
C ALA A 310 -1.03 13.09 -3.87
N ALA A 311 -1.82 12.07 -3.54
CA ALA A 311 -1.49 10.67 -3.80
C ALA A 311 -1.43 10.34 -5.30
N ALA A 312 -2.48 10.70 -6.06
CA ALA A 312 -2.70 10.25 -7.44
C ALA A 312 -2.52 11.34 -8.51
N GLY A 313 -2.26 12.58 -8.10
CA GLY A 313 -2.26 13.75 -8.99
C GLY A 313 -3.67 14.29 -9.23
N PRO A 314 -3.80 15.49 -9.80
CA PRO A 314 -5.10 16.11 -10.07
C PRO A 314 -5.85 15.39 -11.22
N LEU A 315 -7.18 15.48 -11.26
CA LEU A 315 -8.02 14.84 -12.28
C LEU A 315 -7.66 15.20 -13.73
N ASN A 316 -7.16 16.42 -13.94
CA ASN A 316 -6.71 16.90 -15.25
C ASN A 316 -5.33 16.35 -15.67
N ARG A 317 -4.65 15.60 -14.79
CA ARG A 317 -3.35 14.95 -14.99
C ARG A 317 -2.23 15.89 -15.38
N THR A 318 -2.29 17.15 -14.94
CA THR A 318 -1.23 18.11 -15.22
C THR A 318 0.07 17.77 -14.51
N MET A 319 0.02 16.99 -13.42
CA MET A 319 1.19 16.50 -12.69
C MET A 319 0.96 15.08 -12.18
N ALA A 320 2.06 14.35 -11.96
CA ALA A 320 2.03 13.03 -11.33
C ALA A 320 1.73 13.15 -9.83
N GLY A 321 1.06 12.14 -9.28
CA GLY A 321 0.87 12.02 -7.84
C GLY A 321 2.13 11.52 -7.12
N MET A 322 2.20 11.77 -5.82
CA MET A 322 3.33 11.36 -4.99
C MET A 322 3.47 9.84 -4.95
N ASN A 323 2.39 9.06 -4.97
CA ASN A 323 2.49 7.60 -5.02
C ASN A 323 3.14 7.12 -6.32
N ASP A 324 2.82 7.75 -7.46
CA ASP A 324 3.43 7.38 -8.75
C ASP A 324 4.92 7.74 -8.78
N MET A 325 5.29 8.92 -8.27
CA MET A 325 6.68 9.37 -8.24
C MET A 325 7.52 8.53 -7.26
N THR A 326 7.01 8.28 -6.06
CA THR A 326 7.63 7.40 -5.05
C THR A 326 7.77 5.98 -5.58
N GLY A 327 6.71 5.42 -6.17
CA GLY A 327 6.76 4.06 -6.70
C GLY A 327 7.75 3.89 -7.83
N GLN A 328 7.82 4.86 -8.75
CA GLN A 328 8.81 4.85 -9.82
C GLN A 328 10.24 4.91 -9.26
N TRP A 329 10.51 5.78 -8.29
CA TRP A 329 11.84 5.86 -7.66
C TRP A 329 12.20 4.54 -6.95
N ILE A 330 11.28 3.94 -6.21
CA ILE A 330 11.53 2.66 -5.52
C ILE A 330 11.87 1.55 -6.50
N GLU A 331 11.17 1.48 -7.64
CA GLU A 331 11.46 0.49 -8.69
C GLU A 331 12.78 0.79 -9.42
N ASP A 332 13.09 2.05 -9.69
CA ASP A 332 14.32 2.45 -10.41
C ASP A 332 15.60 2.14 -9.62
N PHE A 333 15.53 2.14 -8.29
CA PHE A 333 16.66 1.92 -7.40
C PHE A 333 16.71 0.54 -6.74
N GLU A 334 15.69 -0.32 -6.94
CA GLU A 334 15.59 -1.64 -6.30
C GLU A 334 16.82 -2.54 -6.54
N GLU A 335 17.42 -2.48 -7.73
CA GLU A 335 18.59 -3.29 -8.12
C GLU A 335 19.93 -2.58 -7.91
N ASN A 336 19.93 -1.36 -7.33
CA ASN A 336 21.15 -0.59 -7.13
C ASN A 336 21.95 -1.15 -5.92
N PRO A 337 23.19 -1.63 -6.12
CA PRO A 337 23.99 -2.24 -5.05
C PRO A 337 24.41 -1.28 -3.94
N ASP A 338 24.33 0.03 -4.17
CA ASP A 338 24.65 1.06 -3.18
C ASP A 338 23.45 1.49 -2.33
N THR A 339 22.28 0.90 -2.58
CA THR A 339 21.05 1.16 -1.82
C THR A 339 20.61 -0.06 -1.02
N THR A 340 20.01 0.16 0.16
CA THR A 340 19.77 -0.93 1.12
C THR A 340 18.33 -1.08 1.57
N ARG A 341 17.60 0.02 1.75
CA ARG A 341 16.24 0.06 2.32
C ARG A 341 15.51 1.34 1.95
N THR A 342 14.19 1.31 1.96
CA THR A 342 13.36 2.53 1.86
C THR A 342 13.01 3.11 3.23
N GLY A 343 13.21 2.36 4.31
CA GLY A 343 12.59 2.65 5.60
C GLY A 343 11.06 2.44 5.58
N VAL A 344 10.35 3.12 6.46
CA VAL A 344 8.89 3.13 6.49
C VAL A 344 8.36 4.17 5.49
N VAL A 345 7.58 3.73 4.50
CA VAL A 345 6.96 4.60 3.49
C VAL A 345 5.47 4.72 3.80
N ILE A 346 5.02 5.92 4.17
CA ILE A 346 3.68 6.16 4.73
C ILE A 346 2.79 6.81 3.65
N LEU A 347 1.75 6.12 3.25
CA LEU A 347 0.99 6.37 2.03
C LEU A 347 -0.46 6.82 2.32
N ASP A 348 -0.99 7.69 1.46
CA ASP A 348 -2.43 7.86 1.26
C ASP A 348 -2.85 7.01 0.06
N PHE A 349 -4.00 6.33 0.15
CA PHE A 349 -4.59 5.51 -0.91
C PHE A 349 -3.60 4.54 -1.61
N PRO A 350 -2.87 3.68 -0.87
CA PRO A 350 -1.87 2.82 -1.47
C PRO A 350 -2.47 1.84 -2.49
N GLY A 351 -1.68 1.51 -3.50
CA GLY A 351 -1.99 0.49 -4.50
C GLY A 351 -1.09 -0.74 -4.40
N GLN A 352 -1.52 -1.85 -5.01
CA GLN A 352 -0.81 -3.13 -5.02
C GLN A 352 0.62 -2.99 -5.54
N ARG A 353 0.82 -2.24 -6.64
CA ARG A 353 2.15 -2.09 -7.25
C ARG A 353 3.14 -1.44 -6.29
N LEU A 354 2.74 -0.38 -5.60
CA LEU A 354 3.59 0.35 -4.65
C LEU A 354 3.93 -0.50 -3.43
N ILE A 355 2.93 -1.17 -2.86
CA ILE A 355 3.13 -2.10 -1.73
C ILE A 355 4.13 -3.19 -2.13
N ASN A 356 3.93 -3.82 -3.28
CA ASN A 356 4.84 -4.86 -3.78
C ASN A 356 6.26 -4.33 -4.01
N ALA A 357 6.41 -3.11 -4.55
CA ALA A 357 7.71 -2.50 -4.77
C ALA A 357 8.48 -2.29 -3.46
N ILE A 358 7.83 -1.74 -2.44
CA ILE A 358 8.45 -1.55 -1.12
C ILE A 358 8.84 -2.89 -0.49
N LEU A 359 7.98 -3.91 -0.56
CA LEU A 359 8.24 -5.21 0.06
C LEU A 359 9.45 -5.94 -0.55
N ARG A 360 9.68 -5.81 -1.87
CA ARG A 360 10.81 -6.48 -2.54
C ARG A 360 12.18 -5.98 -2.08
N TRP A 361 12.28 -4.77 -1.54
CA TRP A 361 13.53 -4.27 -0.95
C TRP A 361 13.99 -5.10 0.27
N ASN A 362 13.13 -5.95 0.83
CA ASN A 362 13.51 -6.88 1.89
C ASN A 362 14.08 -8.23 1.38
N GLU A 363 14.07 -8.51 0.07
CA GLU A 363 14.59 -9.76 -0.49
C GLU A 363 16.06 -10.06 -0.08
N PRO A 364 17.00 -9.08 -0.10
CA PRO A 364 18.37 -9.33 0.33
C PRO A 364 18.49 -9.75 1.81
N LEU A 365 17.56 -9.30 2.66
CA LEU A 365 17.56 -9.59 4.09
C LEU A 365 17.25 -11.08 4.39
N LYS A 366 16.50 -11.76 3.51
CA LYS A 366 16.21 -13.21 3.62
C LYS A 366 17.48 -14.07 3.57
N HIS A 367 18.59 -13.55 3.05
CA HIS A 367 19.83 -14.30 2.85
C HIS A 367 21.00 -13.81 3.72
N LYS A 368 20.87 -12.66 4.39
CA LYS A 368 21.95 -12.02 5.18
C LYS A 368 22.42 -12.91 6.34
N ALA A 369 21.52 -13.67 6.97
CA ALA A 369 21.85 -14.62 8.05
C ALA A 369 22.80 -15.78 7.64
N ARG A 370 22.89 -16.12 6.34
CA ARG A 370 23.75 -17.24 5.88
C ARG A 370 25.23 -16.91 5.77
N ARG A 371 25.63 -15.63 5.83
CA ARG A 371 27.02 -15.21 5.61
C ARG A 371 27.84 -14.96 6.87
N SER A 372 27.24 -14.85 8.07
CA SER A 372 28.01 -14.56 9.30
C SER A 372 28.68 -15.79 9.93
N THR A 373 28.35 -17.01 9.51
CA THR A 373 28.90 -18.26 10.08
C THR A 373 30.08 -18.86 9.30
N SER A 374 30.58 -18.24 8.22
CA SER A 374 31.77 -18.70 7.49
C SER A 374 32.93 -17.69 7.53
N ARG A 375 33.38 -17.33 8.73
CA ARG A 375 34.77 -16.87 8.93
C ARG A 375 35.58 -18.00 9.53
N THR A 376 35.96 -18.96 8.68
CA THR A 376 37.06 -19.88 8.98
C THR A 376 38.33 -19.05 9.08
N TYR A 377 38.84 -18.92 10.31
CA TYR A 377 40.18 -18.38 10.56
C TYR A 377 41.21 -19.29 9.88
N TRP A 378 41.75 -18.85 8.75
CA TRP A 378 42.98 -19.41 8.21
C TRP A 378 44.15 -18.86 9.03
N TRP A 379 44.61 -19.65 10.01
CA TRP A 379 45.90 -19.41 10.65
C TRP A 379 47.00 -19.75 9.64
N SER A 380 47.67 -18.71 9.12
CA SER A 380 48.94 -18.82 8.42
C SER A 380 50.02 -19.28 9.41
N TRP A 381 50.44 -20.54 9.33
CA TRP A 381 51.65 -21.01 9.98
C TRP A 381 52.86 -20.51 9.18
N THR A 382 53.46 -19.40 9.60
CA THR A 382 54.85 -19.09 9.25
C THR A 382 55.77 -19.97 10.09
N VAL A 383 56.41 -20.94 9.45
CA VAL A 383 57.48 -21.74 10.04
C VAL A 383 58.75 -20.89 10.01
N ASP A 384 59.14 -20.34 11.15
CA ASP A 384 60.47 -19.73 11.33
C ASP A 384 61.54 -20.83 11.34
N TYR A 385 62.44 -20.79 10.36
CA TYR A 385 63.69 -21.55 10.38
C TYR A 385 64.73 -20.81 11.25
N PRO A 386 65.39 -21.47 12.22
CA PRO A 386 66.47 -20.86 12.97
C PRO A 386 67.75 -20.83 12.15
N SER A 387 68.22 -19.64 11.76
CA SER A 387 69.56 -19.44 11.24
C SER A 387 70.60 -19.51 12.38
N LYS A 388 71.40 -20.58 12.40
CA LYS A 388 72.67 -20.65 13.14
C LYS A 388 73.84 -20.39 12.17
N CYS A 389 74.67 -19.42 12.58
CA CYS A 389 76.12 -19.26 12.42
C CYS A 389 76.78 -19.65 11.09
N TRP A 390 77.45 -18.67 10.46
CA TRP A 390 78.91 -18.53 10.47
C TRP A 390 79.29 -17.06 10.62
#